data_AF-A0A6U9L086-F1
#
_entry.id   AF-A0A6U9L086-F1
#
_cell.length_a   1.000
_cell.length_b   1.000
_cell.length_c   1.000
_cell.angle_alpha   90.00
_cell.angle_beta   90.00
_cell.angle_gamma   90.00
#
_symmetry.space_group_name_H-M   'P 1'
#
loop_
_entity.id
_entity.type
_entity.pdbx_description
1 polymer ?
#
loop_
_entity_poly.entity_id
_entity_poly.type
_entity_poly.pdbx_seq_one_letter_code
_entity_poly.pdbx_strand_id
1 'polypeptide(L)'
;MINFIPKAHPSVSLLYGKRSVQRIIVGSRQQEIEIPTAVTSKILDAVDTSASYIGNKYNALPWKDFIEIKIDAHNLIEADVKTALTSLDWFGKVRALYTGQATMTECDVALRTAGGAFKYPVAK
;
A
#
# COMPACT_ATOMS: atom_id res chain seq x y z
N MET A 1 11.73 18.72 -5.96
CA MET A 1 12.70 17.81 -6.61
C MET A 1 12.95 18.23 -8.05
N ILE A 2 14.15 17.93 -8.58
CA ILE A 2 14.57 18.19 -9.98
C ILE A 2 14.59 16.88 -10.79
N ASN A 3 14.47 16.97 -12.12
CA ASN A 3 14.44 15.79 -13.00
C ASN A 3 15.87 15.30 -13.33
N PHE A 4 16.57 14.82 -12.31
CA PHE A 4 17.95 14.32 -12.42
C PHE A 4 18.04 12.95 -11.77
N ILE A 5 18.07 11.90 -12.58
CA ILE A 5 18.18 10.52 -12.10
C ILE A 5 19.61 10.03 -12.33
N PRO A 6 20.33 9.62 -11.27
CA PRO A 6 21.68 9.10 -11.42
C PRO A 6 21.65 7.77 -12.18
N LYS A 7 22.58 7.61 -13.12
CA LYS A 7 22.76 6.33 -13.81
C LYS A 7 23.17 5.23 -12.83
N ALA A 8 22.60 4.04 -13.01
CA ALA A 8 22.92 2.86 -12.21
C ALA A 8 24.26 2.20 -12.56
N HIS A 9 24.98 2.70 -13.57
CA HIS A 9 26.27 2.14 -13.95
C HIS A 9 27.28 2.28 -12.79
N PRO A 10 28.12 1.27 -12.51
CA PRO A 10 29.08 1.29 -11.40
C PRO A 10 30.06 2.47 -11.41
N SER A 11 30.29 3.10 -12.57
CA SER A 11 31.13 4.30 -12.71
C SER A 11 30.48 5.58 -12.17
N VAL A 12 29.16 5.60 -11.99
CA VAL A 12 28.40 6.73 -11.45
C VAL A 12 27.86 6.38 -10.07
N SER A 13 27.15 5.26 -9.96
CA SER A 13 26.52 4.80 -8.72
C SER A 13 27.17 3.49 -8.27
N LEU A 14 28.30 3.60 -7.58
CA LEU A 14 29.02 2.44 -7.06
C LEU A 14 28.14 1.67 -6.06
N LEU A 15 28.15 0.34 -6.17
CA LEU A 15 27.35 -0.59 -5.34
C LEU A 15 25.82 -0.53 -5.54
N TYR A 16 25.32 0.21 -6.54
CA TYR A 16 23.90 0.16 -6.87
C TYR A 16 23.46 -1.28 -7.19
N GLY A 17 22.34 -1.71 -6.60
CA GLY A 17 21.78 -3.05 -6.80
C GLY A 17 22.57 -4.21 -6.16
N LYS A 18 23.65 -3.95 -5.41
CA LYS A 18 24.35 -5.01 -4.64
C LYS A 18 23.59 -5.45 -3.39
N ARG A 19 22.68 -4.62 -2.90
CA ARG A 19 21.74 -4.90 -1.82
C ARG A 19 20.32 -4.62 -2.30
N SER A 20 19.33 -5.21 -1.64
CA SER A 20 17.91 -5.06 -1.96
C SER A 20 17.26 -3.78 -1.39
N VAL A 21 18.06 -2.90 -0.77
CA VAL A 21 17.61 -1.69 -0.09
C VAL A 21 18.45 -0.50 -0.50
N GLN A 22 17.80 0.65 -0.67
CA GLN A 22 18.38 1.98 -0.76
C GLN A 22 18.02 2.76 0.50
N ARG A 23 18.89 3.68 0.94
CA ARG A 23 18.66 4.50 2.13
C ARG A 23 18.81 5.97 1.78
N ILE A 24 17.91 6.79 2.32
CA ILE A 24 17.98 8.25 2.20
C ILE A 24 17.84 8.90 3.57
N ILE A 25 18.44 10.08 3.72
CA ILE A 25 18.34 10.93 4.89
C ILE A 25 17.41 12.09 4.54
N VAL A 26 16.34 12.29 5.32
CA VAL A 26 15.28 13.25 5.01
C VAL A 26 15.17 14.35 6.07
N GLY A 27 15.05 15.59 5.59
CA GLY A 27 14.78 16.77 6.40
C GLY A 27 15.95 17.21 7.28
N SER A 28 15.73 18.29 8.04
CA SER A 28 16.73 18.85 8.96
C SER A 28 17.05 17.93 10.14
N ARG A 29 16.12 17.02 10.49
CA ARG A 29 16.28 16.04 11.57
C ARG A 29 17.01 14.76 11.14
N GLN A 30 17.44 14.69 9.89
CA GLN A 30 18.18 13.55 9.34
C GLN A 30 17.49 12.20 9.57
N GLN A 31 16.19 12.12 9.28
CA GLN A 31 15.46 10.86 9.42
C GLN A 31 15.89 9.87 8.35
N GLU A 32 16.25 8.65 8.74
CA GLU A 32 16.61 7.59 7.81
C GLU A 32 15.37 6.86 7.29
N ILE A 33 15.27 6.73 5.96
CA ILE A 33 14.20 5.99 5.30
C ILE A 33 14.82 4.92 4.42
N GLU A 34 14.36 3.69 4.59
CA GLU A 34 14.73 2.55 3.76
C GLU A 34 13.71 2.36 2.63
N ILE A 35 14.20 2.22 1.40
CA ILE A 35 13.38 2.04 0.21
C ILE A 35 13.82 0.74 -0.49
N PRO A 36 12.89 -0.18 -0.79
CA PRO A 36 13.22 -1.38 -1.54
C PRO A 36 13.78 -1.03 -2.92
N THR A 37 14.87 -1.70 -3.33
CA THR A 37 15.49 -1.44 -4.64
C THR A 37 14.57 -1.78 -5.81
N ALA A 38 13.61 -2.68 -5.61
CA ALA A 38 12.57 -2.99 -6.61
C ALA A 38 11.64 -1.78 -6.92
N VAL A 39 11.54 -0.82 -6.00
CA VAL A 39 10.78 0.43 -6.23
C VAL A 39 11.67 1.43 -6.98
N THR A 40 12.93 1.56 -6.58
CA THR A 40 13.87 2.49 -7.24
C THR A 40 14.25 2.05 -8.66
N SER A 41 14.25 0.74 -8.94
CA SER A 41 14.52 0.22 -10.29
C SER A 41 13.45 0.62 -11.30
N LYS A 42 12.17 0.67 -10.89
CA LYS A 42 11.09 1.12 -11.79
C LYS A 42 11.30 2.53 -12.33
N ILE A 43 11.88 3.40 -11.51
CA ILE A 43 12.24 4.77 -11.93
C ILE A 43 13.31 4.70 -13.01
N LEU A 44 14.33 3.86 -12.84
CA LEU A 44 15.42 3.69 -13.81
C LEU A 44 14.95 3.09 -15.14
N ASP A 45 13.98 2.18 -15.09
CA ASP A 45 13.42 1.53 -16.29
C ASP A 45 12.63 2.52 -17.16
N ALA A 46 12.04 3.55 -16.54
CA ALA A 46 11.26 4.59 -17.23
C ALA A 46 12.11 5.77 -17.75
N VAL A 47 13.43 5.77 -17.50
CA VAL A 47 14.32 6.89 -17.87
C VAL A 47 14.47 7.03 -19.38
N ASP A 48 14.41 8.28 -19.86
CA ASP A 48 14.83 8.62 -21.22
C ASP A 48 16.37 8.60 -21.32
N THR A 49 16.89 7.70 -22.16
CA THR A 49 18.33 7.52 -22.36
C THR A 49 18.92 8.51 -23.38
N SER A 50 18.09 9.24 -24.12
CA SER A 50 18.53 10.24 -25.10
C SER A 50 18.97 11.55 -24.44
N ALA A 51 18.36 11.91 -23.31
CA ALA A 51 18.68 13.09 -22.54
C ALA A 51 19.68 12.75 -21.42
N SER A 52 20.86 13.38 -21.44
CA SER A 52 21.83 13.25 -20.35
C SER A 52 22.44 14.58 -19.92
N TYR A 53 22.62 14.73 -18.61
CA TYR A 53 23.04 15.97 -17.97
C TYR A 53 24.26 15.72 -17.06
N ILE A 54 24.99 16.80 -16.78
CA ILE A 54 26.14 16.87 -15.85
C ILE A 54 27.15 15.75 -16.12
N GLY A 55 27.98 15.93 -17.15
CA GLY A 55 29.05 14.99 -17.47
C GLY A 55 28.54 13.58 -17.79
N ASN A 56 27.35 13.47 -18.38
CA ASN A 56 26.71 12.21 -18.76
C ASN A 56 26.38 11.28 -17.56
N LYS A 57 26.25 11.84 -16.35
CA LYS A 57 26.00 11.07 -15.11
C LYS A 57 24.53 10.90 -14.77
N TYR A 58 23.70 11.84 -15.23
CA TYR A 58 22.27 11.86 -14.92
C TYR A 58 21.46 11.80 -16.20
N ASN A 59 20.31 11.15 -16.13
CA ASN A 59 19.30 11.18 -17.18
C ASN A 59 18.02 11.81 -16.63
N ALA A 60 17.03 12.03 -17.51
CA ALA A 60 15.72 12.54 -17.15
C ALA A 60 14.63 11.48 -17.30
N LEU A 61 13.57 11.61 -16.49
CA LEU A 61 12.29 10.97 -16.79
C LEU A 61 11.56 11.71 -17.91
N PRO A 62 10.73 10.98 -18.67
CA PRO A 62 9.64 11.58 -19.42
C PRO A 62 8.84 12.56 -18.56
N TRP A 63 8.43 13.67 -19.17
CA TRP A 63 7.76 14.75 -18.43
C TRP A 63 6.47 14.28 -17.74
N LYS A 64 5.73 13.37 -18.36
CA LYS A 64 4.51 12.79 -17.81
C LYS A 64 4.78 12.13 -16.45
N ASP A 65 5.71 11.17 -16.41
CA ASP A 65 6.04 10.41 -15.19
C ASP A 65 6.64 11.33 -14.12
N PHE A 66 7.46 12.30 -14.53
CA PHE A 66 8.02 13.28 -13.61
C PHE A 66 6.97 14.18 -12.95
N ILE A 67 5.92 14.57 -13.70
CA ILE A 67 4.82 15.39 -13.18
C ILE A 67 3.87 14.56 -12.32
N GLU A 68 3.57 13.31 -12.69
CA GLU A 68 2.75 12.41 -11.85
C GLU A 68 3.37 12.25 -10.45
N ILE A 69 4.69 11.98 -10.37
CA ILE A 69 5.42 11.91 -9.09
C ILE A 69 5.30 13.22 -8.28
N LYS A 70 5.32 14.37 -8.96
CA LYS A 70 5.19 15.67 -8.29
C LYS A 70 3.77 15.92 -7.77
N ILE A 71 2.76 15.50 -8.52
CA ILE A 71 1.36 15.62 -8.10
C ILE A 71 1.13 14.72 -6.88
N ASP A 72 1.60 13.48 -6.89
CA ASP A 72 1.51 12.58 -5.73
C ASP A 72 2.21 13.17 -4.51
N ALA A 73 3.43 13.70 -4.67
CA ALA A 73 4.16 14.36 -3.59
C ALA A 73 3.41 15.59 -3.04
N HIS A 74 2.80 16.39 -3.92
CA HIS A 74 2.02 17.56 -3.52
C HIS A 74 0.76 17.15 -2.76
N ASN A 75 0.03 16.15 -3.24
CA ASN A 75 -1.16 15.61 -2.57
C ASN A 75 -0.81 15.07 -1.18
N LEU A 76 0.33 14.40 -1.01
CA LEU A 76 0.79 13.93 0.31
C LEU A 76 1.20 15.06 1.26
N ILE A 77 1.68 16.19 0.73
CA ILE A 77 1.99 17.37 1.55
C ILE A 77 0.70 18.06 2.02
N GLU A 78 -0.33 18.11 1.18
CA GLU A 78 -1.61 18.77 1.49
C GLU A 78 -2.65 17.85 2.18
N ALA A 79 -2.42 16.55 2.21
CA ALA A 79 -3.39 15.58 2.73
C ALA A 79 -3.74 15.83 4.21
N ASP A 80 -5.04 15.98 4.48
CA ASP A 80 -5.61 16.06 5.84
C ASP A 80 -6.45 14.82 6.21
N VAL A 81 -6.30 13.73 5.44
CA VAL A 81 -7.01 12.47 5.66
C VAL A 81 -6.14 11.44 6.39
N LYS A 82 -6.74 10.59 7.21
CA LYS A 82 -6.01 9.56 7.97
C LYS A 82 -5.56 8.36 7.15
N THR A 83 -6.14 8.14 5.97
CA THR A 83 -5.87 6.99 5.12
C THR A 83 -5.90 7.38 3.65
N ALA A 84 -5.09 6.69 2.84
CA ALA A 84 -5.11 6.78 1.38
C ALA A 84 -6.17 5.86 0.73
N LEU A 85 -6.89 5.07 1.53
CA LEU A 85 -7.94 4.19 1.03
C LEU A 85 -9.16 5.02 0.59
N THR A 86 -9.75 4.62 -0.53
CA THR A 86 -11.00 5.18 -1.04
C THR A 86 -12.21 4.62 -0.24
N SER A 87 -13.42 4.98 -0.66
CA SER A 87 -14.66 4.53 -0.02
C SER A 87 -14.70 3.00 0.13
N LEU A 88 -14.78 2.53 1.38
CA LEU A 88 -14.87 1.11 1.74
C LEU A 88 -16.35 0.73 1.93
N ASP A 89 -16.96 0.12 0.91
CA ASP A 89 -18.39 -0.22 0.87
C ASP A 89 -18.71 -1.66 1.37
N TRP A 90 -17.68 -2.46 1.67
CA TRP A 90 -17.83 -3.88 1.95
C TRP A 90 -18.09 -4.23 3.43
N PHE A 91 -17.95 -3.28 4.36
CA PHE A 91 -18.20 -3.55 5.78
C PHE A 91 -19.64 -4.03 6.06
N GLY A 92 -20.62 -3.49 5.32
CA GLY A 92 -22.01 -3.95 5.42
C GLY A 92 -22.17 -5.42 5.03
N LYS A 93 -21.44 -5.88 4.01
CA LYS A 93 -21.44 -7.28 3.55
C LYS A 93 -20.83 -8.20 4.60
N VAL A 94 -19.71 -7.79 5.22
CA VAL A 94 -19.07 -8.56 6.29
C VAL A 94 -20.00 -8.69 7.49
N ARG A 95 -20.68 -7.60 7.87
CA ARG A 95 -21.67 -7.64 8.96
C ARG A 95 -22.82 -8.59 8.64
N ALA A 96 -23.37 -8.51 7.43
CA ALA A 96 -24.48 -9.37 7.00
C ALA A 96 -24.08 -10.86 7.02
N LEU A 97 -22.86 -11.18 6.57
CA LEU A 97 -22.33 -12.54 6.61
C LEU A 97 -22.18 -13.04 8.05
N TYR A 98 -21.62 -12.20 8.94
CA TYR A 98 -21.47 -12.55 10.35
C TYR A 98 -22.83 -12.82 11.03
N THR A 99 -23.80 -11.93 10.85
CA THR A 99 -25.13 -12.10 11.44
C THR A 99 -25.87 -13.30 10.84
N GLY A 100 -25.76 -13.52 9.52
CA GLY A 100 -26.34 -14.67 8.86
C GLY A 100 -25.78 -15.98 9.42
N GLN A 101 -24.46 -16.07 9.58
CA GLN A 101 -23.83 -17.28 10.11
C GLN A 101 -24.16 -17.53 11.58
N ALA A 102 -24.25 -16.47 12.40
CA ALA A 102 -24.70 -16.59 13.78
C ALA A 102 -26.12 -17.17 13.87
N THR A 103 -27.07 -16.58 13.13
CA THR A 103 -28.46 -17.06 13.12
C THR A 103 -28.61 -18.47 12.57
N MET A 104 -27.87 -18.85 11.53
CA MET A 104 -27.84 -20.22 11.01
C MET A 104 -27.40 -21.23 12.08
N THR A 105 -26.40 -20.86 12.88
CA THR A 105 -25.88 -21.71 13.96
C THR A 105 -26.89 -21.82 15.10
N GLU A 106 -27.52 -20.72 15.50
CA GLU A 106 -28.59 -20.72 16.51
C GLU A 106 -29.76 -21.62 16.09
N CYS A 107 -30.19 -21.52 14.82
CA CYS A 107 -31.24 -22.36 14.26
C CYS A 107 -30.86 -23.85 14.22
N ASP A 108 -29.64 -24.19 13.79
CA ASP A 108 -29.17 -25.59 13.75
C ASP A 108 -29.11 -26.21 15.17
N VAL A 109 -28.66 -25.45 16.17
CA VAL A 109 -28.67 -25.91 17.57
C VAL A 109 -30.09 -26.09 18.10
N ALA A 110 -31.01 -25.15 17.83
CA ALA A 110 -32.40 -25.25 18.25
C ALA A 110 -33.08 -26.51 17.65
N LEU A 111 -32.85 -26.80 16.37
CA LEU A 111 -33.40 -27.99 15.70
C LEU A 111 -32.90 -29.29 16.34
N ARG A 112 -31.64 -29.35 16.77
CA ARG A 112 -31.06 -30.54 17.41
C ARG A 112 -31.47 -30.72 18.87
N THR A 113 -31.91 -29.64 19.54
CA THR A 113 -32.28 -29.65 20.97
C THR A 113 -33.80 -29.70 21.20
N ALA A 114 -34.61 -29.47 20.16
CA ALA A 114 -36.07 -29.55 20.19
C ALA A 114 -36.56 -31.00 20.25
N GLY A 115 -36.45 -31.63 21.41
CA GLY A 115 -36.90 -33.01 21.60
C GLY A 115 -36.72 -33.49 23.03
N GLY A 116 -37.72 -33.23 23.87
CA GLY A 116 -37.84 -33.79 25.21
C GLY A 116 -39.31 -33.94 25.59
N ALA A 117 -39.69 -35.09 26.15
CA ALA A 117 -41.04 -35.28 26.68
C ALA A 117 -41.16 -34.49 27.99
N PHE A 118 -41.87 -33.37 27.97
CA PHE A 118 -42.13 -32.56 29.16
C PHE A 118 -43.43 -33.03 29.84
N LYS A 119 -43.35 -33.37 31.13
CA LYS A 119 -44.53 -33.59 31.98
C LYS A 119 -44.82 -32.31 32.76
N TYR A 120 -45.91 -31.64 32.42
CA TYR A 120 -46.39 -30.48 33.15
C TYR A 120 -47.41 -30.91 34.21
N PRO A 121 -47.26 -30.53 35.50
CA PRO A 121 -48.25 -30.82 36.51
C PRO A 121 -49.50 -29.96 36.26
N VAL A 122 -50.67 -30.60 36.20
CA VAL A 122 -51.96 -29.92 36.06
C VAL A 122 -52.69 -30.02 37.40
N ALA A 123 -53.18 -28.90 37.93
CA ALA A 123 -54.00 -28.90 39.13
C ALA A 123 -55.30 -29.69 38.88
N LYS A 124 -55.69 -30.53 39.83
CA LYS A 124 -56.94 -31.30 39.80
C LYS A 124 -58.14 -30.42 40.06
#